data_AF-A0A453G2D5-F1
#
_entry.id   AF-A0A453G2D5-F1
#
_cell.length_a   1.000
_cell.length_b   1.000
_cell.length_c   1.000
_cell.angle_alpha   90.00
_cell.angle_beta   90.00
_cell.angle_gamma   90.00
#
_symmetry.space_group_name_H-M   'P 1'
#
loop_
_entity.id
_entity.type
_entity.pdbx_description
1 polymer ?
#
loop_
_entity_poly.entity_id
_entity_poly.type
_entity_poly.pdbx_seq_one_letter_code
_entity_poly.pdbx_strand_id
1 'polypeptide(L)'
;CRPSCYPDEHYLPTTVNMLHGARNANRTVTYVDWSKGGAHPAKYTAGNVTAAAIQGIRRRGWRNDRPCYYNQRPTSMCFLFARKFAPDTLGPLLNMSSAVMGY
;
A
#
# COMPACT_ATOMS: atom_id res chain seq x y z
N CYS A 1 -18.80 -0.47 -22.42
CA CYS A 1 -17.73 0.50 -22.14
C CYS A 1 -16.68 0.43 -23.25
N ARG A 2 -16.45 1.55 -23.94
CA ARG A 2 -15.29 1.73 -24.83
C ARG A 2 -14.81 3.17 -24.58
N PRO A 3 -13.64 3.40 -23.93
CA PRO A 3 -12.59 2.45 -23.52
C PRO A 3 -12.98 1.51 -22.36
N SER A 4 -12.04 0.66 -21.91
CA SER A 4 -12.22 -0.26 -20.78
C SER A 4 -12.70 0.48 -19.53
N CYS A 5 -13.77 -0.02 -18.91
CA CYS A 5 -14.22 0.45 -17.60
C CYS A 5 -13.68 -0.48 -16.52
N TYR A 6 -13.17 0.10 -15.44
CA TYR A 6 -12.79 -0.59 -14.21
C TYR A 6 -13.76 -0.16 -13.10
N PRO A 7 -14.97 -0.73 -13.07
CA PRO A 7 -15.98 -0.32 -12.09
C PRO A 7 -15.50 -0.54 -10.66
N ASP A 8 -14.65 -1.52 -10.42
CA ASP A 8 -14.01 -1.78 -9.13
C ASP A 8 -13.04 -0.66 -8.70
N GLU A 9 -12.45 0.08 -9.64
CA GLU A 9 -11.59 1.23 -9.33
C GLU A 9 -12.36 2.54 -9.09
N HIS A 10 -13.58 2.66 -9.63
CA HIS A 10 -14.32 3.93 -9.62
C HIS A 10 -15.65 3.92 -8.88
N TYR A 11 -16.39 2.81 -8.90
CA TYR A 11 -17.75 2.75 -8.35
C TYR A 11 -17.74 3.01 -6.85
N LEU A 12 -17.00 2.19 -6.08
CA LEU A 12 -16.96 2.31 -4.62
C LEU A 12 -16.42 3.67 -4.16
N PRO A 13 -15.28 4.19 -4.66
CA PRO A 13 -14.81 5.51 -4.26
C PRO A 13 -15.80 6.63 -4.58
N THR A 14 -16.47 6.57 -5.74
CA THR A 14 -17.46 7.58 -6.15
C THR A 14 -18.67 7.55 -5.22
N THR A 15 -19.26 6.37 -5.00
CA THR A 15 -20.43 6.20 -4.11
C THR A 15 -20.11 6.64 -2.69
N VAL A 16 -18.96 6.24 -2.14
CA VAL A 16 -18.52 6.63 -0.79
C VAL A 16 -18.32 8.14 -0.70
N ASN A 17 -17.72 8.77 -1.70
CA ASN A 17 -17.52 10.22 -1.71
C ASN A 17 -18.85 10.99 -1.76
N MET A 18 -19.78 10.57 -2.62
CA MET A 18 -21.09 11.22 -2.77
C MET A 18 -21.96 11.10 -1.51
N LEU A 19 -21.99 9.93 -0.87
CA LEU A 19 -22.89 9.68 0.26
C LEU A 19 -22.25 9.99 1.63
N HIS A 20 -20.94 9.77 1.76
CA HIS A 20 -20.24 9.75 3.04
C HIS A 20 -18.83 10.36 2.98
N GLY A 21 -18.55 11.28 2.04
CA GLY A 21 -17.21 11.82 1.81
C GLY A 21 -16.52 12.38 3.07
N ALA A 22 -17.27 13.07 3.95
CA ALA A 22 -16.73 13.60 5.20
C ALA A 22 -16.25 12.52 6.20
N ARG A 23 -16.75 11.28 6.06
CA ARG A 23 -16.34 10.12 6.86
C ARG A 23 -15.30 9.26 6.13
N ASN A 24 -14.97 9.57 4.88
CA ASN A 24 -13.94 8.87 4.13
C ASN A 24 -12.55 9.31 4.60
N ALA A 25 -11.66 8.36 4.84
CA ALA A 25 -10.30 8.66 5.26
C ALA A 25 -9.43 9.25 4.12
N ASN A 26 -9.92 9.25 2.87
CA ASN A 26 -9.20 9.69 1.67
C ASN A 26 -7.81 9.05 1.55
N ARG A 27 -7.70 7.79 1.99
CA ARG A 27 -6.47 7.00 1.96
C ARG A 27 -6.79 5.51 1.90
N THR A 28 -5.80 4.72 1.51
CA THR A 28 -5.81 3.26 1.62
C THR A 28 -4.81 2.79 2.68
N VAL A 29 -5.02 1.58 3.20
CA VAL A 29 -4.06 0.84 4.05
C VAL A 29 -3.17 -0.11 3.24
N THR A 30 -3.37 -0.20 1.92
CA THR A 30 -2.58 -1.05 1.02
C THR A 30 -1.60 -0.22 0.23
N TYR A 31 -0.31 -0.53 0.36
CA TYR A 31 0.73 0.06 -0.48
C TYR A 31 0.74 -0.60 -1.86
N VAL A 32 0.90 0.24 -2.90
CA VAL A 32 1.03 -0.16 -4.29
C VAL A 32 2.12 0.71 -4.92
N ASP A 33 3.13 0.06 -5.51
CA ASP A 33 4.21 0.76 -6.19
C ASP A 33 3.84 1.10 -7.63
N TRP A 34 3.57 2.39 -7.88
CA TRP A 34 3.26 2.94 -9.20
C TRP A 34 4.45 3.68 -9.84
N SER A 35 5.66 3.57 -9.28
CA SER A 35 6.85 4.28 -9.75
C SER A 35 7.19 4.03 -11.23
N LYS A 36 6.81 2.86 -11.77
CA LYS A 36 7.04 2.48 -13.16
C LYS A 36 6.02 3.06 -14.16
N GLY A 37 4.90 3.63 -13.68
CA GLY A 37 3.78 4.05 -14.51
C GLY A 37 3.06 2.90 -15.23
N GLY A 38 2.14 3.25 -16.13
CA GLY A 38 1.33 2.29 -16.89
C GLY A 38 0.12 1.74 -16.13
N ALA A 39 -0.53 0.71 -16.70
CA ALA A 39 -1.79 0.16 -16.18
C ALA A 39 -1.61 -0.82 -15.00
N HIS A 40 -0.37 -1.21 -14.69
CA HIS A 40 -0.08 -2.20 -13.65
C HIS A 40 1.06 -1.75 -12.74
N PRO A 41 0.95 -2.01 -11.44
CA PRO A 41 1.98 -1.62 -10.49
C PRO A 41 3.23 -2.49 -10.64
N ALA A 42 4.35 -1.97 -10.14
CA ALA A 42 5.60 -2.69 -10.08
C ALA A 42 5.48 -3.97 -9.23
N LYS A 43 6.28 -4.97 -9.60
CA LYS A 43 6.37 -6.26 -8.93
C LYS A 43 7.69 -6.36 -8.17
N TYR A 44 7.63 -6.67 -6.88
CA TYR A 44 8.78 -7.04 -6.05
C TYR A 44 9.13 -8.51 -6.28
N THR A 45 10.42 -8.78 -6.52
CA THR A 45 11.00 -10.13 -6.60
C THR A 45 11.81 -10.43 -5.33
N ALA A 46 12.29 -11.66 -5.16
CA ALA A 46 13.08 -12.03 -3.98
C ALA A 46 14.26 -11.07 -3.70
N GLY A 47 14.94 -10.60 -4.76
CA GLY A 47 16.06 -9.65 -4.64
C GLY A 47 15.67 -8.22 -4.23
N ASN A 48 14.39 -7.84 -4.33
CA ASN A 48 13.92 -6.51 -3.95
C ASN A 48 13.26 -6.47 -2.56
N VAL A 49 13.00 -7.63 -1.96
CA VAL A 49 12.36 -7.72 -0.65
C VAL A 49 13.44 -7.81 0.43
N THR A 50 13.70 -6.68 1.08
CA THR A 50 14.59 -6.57 2.23
C THR A 50 13.83 -6.06 3.45
N ALA A 51 14.34 -6.29 4.67
CA ALA A 51 13.74 -5.77 5.88
C ALA A 51 13.56 -4.24 5.83
N ALA A 52 14.57 -3.52 5.32
CA ALA A 52 14.51 -2.08 5.11
C ALA A 52 13.42 -1.68 4.10
N ALA A 53 13.28 -2.42 3.00
CA ALA A 53 12.21 -2.18 2.03
C ALA A 53 10.81 -2.36 2.66
N ILE A 54 10.60 -3.42 3.44
CA ILE A 54 9.30 -3.67 4.08
C ILE A 54 9.00 -2.68 5.20
N GLN A 55 10.01 -2.30 6.00
CA GLN A 55 9.86 -1.22 6.99
C GLN A 55 9.55 0.12 6.30
N GLY A 56 10.24 0.42 5.20
CA GLY A 56 9.99 1.58 4.35
C GLY A 56 8.59 1.59 3.77
N ILE A 57 8.05 0.44 3.34
CA ILE A 57 6.65 0.30 2.94
C ILE A 57 5.73 0.62 4.12
N ARG A 58 5.89 -0.04 5.27
CA ARG A 58 5.00 0.14 6.44
C ARG A 58 4.93 1.59 6.91
N ARG A 59 6.07 2.28 6.93
CA ARG A 59 6.20 3.64 7.49
C ARG A 59 6.25 4.75 6.44
N ARG A 60 6.18 4.41 5.15
CA ARG A 60 6.35 5.36 4.04
C ARG A 60 7.71 6.08 4.09
N GLY A 61 8.78 5.38 4.44
CA GLY A 61 10.12 5.94 4.69
C GLY A 61 10.81 6.59 3.49
N TRP A 62 10.21 6.53 2.30
CA TRP A 62 10.69 7.14 1.05
C TRP A 62 9.98 8.46 0.72
N ARG A 63 9.02 8.90 1.54
CA ARG A 63 8.47 10.26 1.48
C ARG A 63 8.88 11.02 2.74
N ASN A 64 9.38 12.25 2.60
CA ASN A 64 9.72 13.15 3.71
C ASN A 64 8.74 12.95 4.87
N ASP A 65 9.26 12.60 6.05
CA ASP A 65 8.62 12.05 7.28
C ASP A 65 7.29 12.70 7.72
N ARG A 66 6.29 12.75 6.84
CA ARG A 66 4.96 13.24 7.16
C ARG A 66 4.20 12.09 7.81
N PRO A 67 3.73 12.26 9.05
CA PRO A 67 2.97 11.23 9.71
C PRO A 67 1.71 10.90 8.90
N CYS A 68 1.35 9.64 8.94
CA CYS A 68 0.05 9.18 8.47
C CYS A 68 -1.00 9.50 9.54
N TYR A 69 -2.25 9.69 9.14
CA TYR A 69 -3.34 9.94 10.10
C TYR A 69 -4.30 8.76 10.15
N TYR A 70 -4.67 8.37 11.36
CA TYR A 70 -5.72 7.41 11.66
C TYR A 70 -6.67 8.04 12.67
N ASN A 71 -7.95 8.22 12.31
CA ASN A 71 -8.93 8.93 13.12
C ASN A 71 -8.40 10.28 13.64
N GLN A 72 -7.82 11.07 12.73
CA GLN A 72 -7.23 12.40 13.01
C GLN A 72 -6.02 12.40 13.96
N ARG A 73 -5.52 11.22 14.36
CA ARG A 73 -4.31 11.08 15.17
C ARG A 73 -3.11 10.69 14.31
N PRO A 74 -1.93 11.29 14.53
CA PRO A 74 -0.73 10.92 13.81
C PRO A 74 -0.30 9.49 14.16
N THR A 75 0.20 8.77 13.18
CA THR A 75 0.77 7.42 13.29
C THR A 75 1.95 7.26 12.33
N SER A 76 2.97 6.54 12.77
CA SER A 76 4.09 6.13 11.92
C SER A 76 3.74 4.93 11.02
N MET A 77 2.61 4.25 11.26
CA MET A 77 2.17 3.12 10.46
C MET A 77 1.21 3.59 9.35
N CYS A 78 1.73 3.62 8.13
CA CYS A 78 1.00 4.05 6.95
C CYS A 78 0.30 2.91 6.20
N PHE A 79 0.87 1.71 6.18
CA PHE A 79 0.32 0.62 5.39
C PHE A 79 0.36 -0.68 6.18
N LEU A 80 -0.74 -1.43 6.07
CA LEU A 80 -0.92 -2.75 6.69
C LEU A 80 -0.71 -3.87 5.67
N PHE A 81 -1.03 -3.59 4.41
CA PHE A 81 -0.90 -4.52 3.29
C PHE A 81 -0.04 -3.92 2.18
N ALA A 82 0.46 -4.77 1.29
CA ALA A 82 1.20 -4.33 0.11
C ALA A 82 1.01 -5.29 -1.06
N ARG A 83 1.18 -4.79 -2.29
CA ARG A 83 1.25 -5.56 -3.54
C ARG A 83 2.15 -4.81 -4.54
N LYS A 84 2.74 -5.44 -5.55
CA LYS A 84 2.61 -6.81 -6.06
C LYS A 84 3.88 -7.60 -5.76
N PHE A 85 3.76 -8.78 -5.16
CA PHE A 85 4.90 -9.64 -4.85
C PHE A 85 4.92 -10.85 -5.78
N ALA A 86 6.11 -11.25 -6.22
CA ALA A 86 6.32 -12.47 -6.98
C ALA A 86 6.33 -13.70 -6.04
N PRO A 87 6.02 -14.92 -6.53
CA PRO A 87 5.95 -16.12 -5.69
C PRO A 87 7.25 -16.44 -4.93
N ASP A 88 8.41 -16.12 -5.51
CA ASP A 88 9.75 -16.29 -4.94
C ASP A 88 10.01 -15.40 -3.70
N THR A 89 9.16 -14.41 -3.44
CA THR A 89 9.28 -13.53 -2.26
C THR A 89 8.80 -14.18 -0.95
N LEU A 90 8.04 -15.27 -1.01
CA LEU A 90 7.42 -15.88 0.18
C LEU A 90 8.46 -16.27 1.24
N GLY A 91 9.52 -16.97 0.83
CA GLY A 91 10.59 -17.40 1.72
C GLY A 91 11.27 -16.22 2.44
N PRO A 92 11.80 -15.22 1.71
CA PRO A 92 12.35 -14.01 2.31
C PRO A 92 11.38 -13.30 3.27
N LEU A 93 10.12 -13.12 2.88
CA LEU A 93 9.11 -12.44 3.70
C LEU A 93 8.86 -13.16 5.03
N LEU A 94 8.74 -14.49 5.01
CA LEU A 94 8.58 -15.29 6.22
C LEU A 94 9.83 -15.22 7.11
N ASN A 95 11.02 -15.29 6.52
CA ASN A 95 12.28 -15.25 7.26
C ASN A 95 12.52 -13.92 8.00
N MET A 96 12.01 -12.80 7.48
CA MET A 96 12.15 -11.48 8.11
C MET A 96 10.95 -11.05 8.97
N SER A 97 9.92 -11.89 9.07
CA SER A 97 8.62 -11.53 9.64
C SER A 97 8.70 -11.05 11.10
N SER A 98 9.30 -11.81 12.01
CA SER A 98 9.47 -11.40 13.42
C SER A 98 10.32 -10.12 13.55
N ALA A 99 11.43 -10.02 12.81
CA ALA A 99 12.31 -8.84 12.85
C ALA A 99 11.62 -7.54 12.37
N VAL A 100 10.70 -7.63 11.41
CA VAL A 100 10.00 -6.47 10.85
C VAL A 100 8.70 -6.15 11.60
N MET A 101 8.01 -7.18 12.10
CA MET A 101 6.69 -7.06 12.73
C MET A 101 6.76 -6.91 14.25
N GLY A 102 7.83 -7.38 14.90
CA GLY A 102 8.08 -7.22 16.33
C GLY A 102 7.20 -8.10 17.23
N TYR A 103 7.03 -9.37 16.87
CA TYR A 103 6.38 -10.41 17.69
C TYR A 103 7.33 -11.56 17.98
#